data_AF-A0A2W4LJ84-F1
#
_entry.id   AF-A0A2W4LJ84-F1
#
_cell.length_a   1.000
_cell.length_b   1.000
_cell.length_c   1.000
_cell.angle_alpha   90.00
_cell.angle_beta   90.00
_cell.angle_gamma   90.00
#
_symmetry.space_group_name_H-M   'P 1'
#
loop_
_entity.id
_entity.type
_entity.pdbx_description
1 polymer ?
#
loop_
_entity_poly.entity_id
_entity_poly.type
_entity_poly.pdbx_seq_one_letter_code
_entity_poly.pdbx_strand_id
1 'polypeptide(L)'
;MSGPSERVYVARLAGTTVFDPLGDAVGRVRDVVLLMRSTSAPTAVGLVVEVPGRRRVFMPLTRVTSIAAGQVICTGVINLRRFQARTSETLAIAELLERQVTIKEGRIKAIIEDIAIEPRRDKTWVVTKLYVRKAERRRGVLGFSRRGEGVVVDVDGVTGLMRRGRGQGAALVIQSFADYKPADLAAALMEMSPSRSAEIAAALDDERLADVLEELPEEDQIALLGTLKS
;
A
#
# COMPACT_ATOMS: atom_id res chain seq x y z
N MET A 1 -26.39 -17.79 -11.98
CA MET A 1 -25.06 -18.01 -12.57
C MET A 1 -24.11 -16.99 -11.99
N SER A 2 -23.04 -17.42 -11.32
CA SER A 2 -22.01 -16.49 -10.84
C SER A 2 -21.15 -16.09 -12.04
N GLY A 3 -21.19 -14.82 -12.45
CA GLY A 3 -20.18 -14.31 -13.39
C GLY A 3 -18.78 -14.53 -12.82
N PRO A 4 -17.73 -14.55 -13.66
CA PRO A 4 -16.36 -14.62 -13.17
C PRO A 4 -16.16 -13.50 -12.15
N SER A 5 -15.76 -13.86 -10.93
CA SER A 5 -15.27 -12.91 -9.92
C SER A 5 -14.16 -12.11 -10.59
N GLU A 6 -14.38 -10.82 -10.84
CA GLU A 6 -13.40 -9.95 -11.49
C GLU A 6 -12.27 -9.68 -10.50
N ARG A 7 -11.31 -10.61 -10.48
CA ARG A 7 -10.09 -10.47 -9.69
C ARG A 7 -9.27 -9.33 -10.26
N VAL A 8 -9.01 -8.36 -9.40
CA VAL A 8 -8.19 -7.20 -9.73
C VAL A 8 -6.87 -7.30 -8.99
N TYR A 9 -5.77 -7.15 -9.71
CA TYR A 9 -4.45 -7.04 -9.12
C TYR A 9 -4.12 -5.58 -8.83
N VAL A 10 -3.70 -5.30 -7.60
CA VAL A 10 -3.48 -3.93 -7.11
C VAL A 10 -2.39 -3.22 -7.91
N ALA A 11 -1.31 -3.91 -8.30
CA ALA A 11 -0.27 -3.31 -9.12
C ALA A 11 -0.80 -2.85 -10.50
N ARG A 12 -1.86 -3.48 -11.02
CA ARG A 12 -2.51 -3.07 -12.27
C ARG A 12 -3.48 -1.92 -12.10
N LEU A 13 -3.96 -1.66 -10.87
CA LEU A 13 -4.75 -0.46 -10.57
C LEU A 13 -3.87 0.78 -10.52
N ALA A 14 -2.62 0.66 -10.08
CA ALA A 14 -1.69 1.77 -10.01
C ALA A 14 -1.55 2.48 -11.38
N GLY A 15 -1.77 3.79 -11.39
CA GLY A 15 -1.67 4.63 -12.59
C GLY A 15 -2.91 4.60 -13.50
N THR A 16 -3.90 3.75 -13.24
CA THR A 16 -5.14 3.71 -14.02
C THR A 16 -5.91 5.01 -13.88
N THR A 17 -6.51 5.46 -14.98
CA THR A 17 -7.33 6.68 -14.98
C THR A 17 -8.71 6.35 -14.41
N VAL A 18 -9.17 7.22 -13.51
CA VAL A 18 -10.53 7.19 -12.96
C VAL A 18 -11.41 8.12 -13.78
N PHE A 19 -12.55 7.61 -14.23
CA PHE A 19 -13.54 8.37 -15.00
C PHE A 19 -14.88 8.41 -14.26
N ASP A 20 -15.60 9.50 -14.46
CA ASP A 20 -16.99 9.60 -14.05
C ASP A 20 -17.93 8.89 -15.06
N PRO A 21 -19.25 8.83 -14.80
CA PRO A 21 -20.19 8.20 -15.73
C PRO A 21 -20.38 8.93 -17.07
N LEU A 22 -19.97 10.20 -17.18
CA LEU A 22 -20.04 10.99 -18.40
C LEU A 22 -18.79 10.82 -19.28
N GLY A 23 -17.75 10.18 -18.75
CA GLY A 23 -16.48 9.93 -19.44
C GLY A 23 -15.41 10.98 -19.15
N ASP A 24 -15.65 11.88 -18.19
CA ASP A 24 -14.67 12.88 -17.78
C ASP A 24 -13.61 12.25 -16.86
N ALA A 25 -12.34 12.58 -17.13
CA ALA A 25 -11.22 12.09 -16.34
C ALA A 25 -11.17 12.81 -14.98
N VAL A 26 -11.34 12.06 -13.91
CA VAL A 26 -11.31 12.58 -12.53
C VAL A 26 -9.89 12.62 -11.98
N GLY A 27 -9.09 11.59 -12.26
CA GLY A 27 -7.75 11.47 -11.70
C GLY A 27 -7.09 10.15 -12.03
N ARG A 28 -6.02 9.81 -11.29
CA ARG A 28 -5.30 8.55 -11.43
C ARG A 28 -5.19 7.82 -10.11
N VAL A 29 -5.42 6.52 -10.12
CA VAL A 29 -5.24 5.68 -8.93
C VAL A 29 -3.76 5.63 -8.57
N ARG A 30 -3.46 5.86 -7.29
CA ARG A 30 -2.11 5.79 -6.74
C ARG A 30 -1.92 4.62 -5.80
N ASP A 31 -2.96 4.25 -5.04
CA ASP A 31 -2.90 3.16 -4.09
C ASP A 31 -4.29 2.60 -3.77
N VAL A 32 -4.35 1.49 -3.03
CA VAL A 32 -5.57 0.87 -2.50
C VAL A 32 -5.48 0.85 -0.98
N VAL A 33 -6.49 1.40 -0.33
CA VAL A 33 -6.59 1.43 1.13
C VAL A 33 -7.20 0.12 1.63
N LEU A 34 -6.47 -0.58 2.48
CA LEU A 34 -6.87 -1.82 3.12
C LEU A 34 -7.13 -1.61 4.61
N LEU A 35 -8.13 -2.32 5.14
CA LEU A 35 -8.30 -2.56 6.57
C LEU A 35 -7.76 -3.95 6.90
N MET A 36 -6.72 -3.99 7.72
CA MET A 36 -6.12 -5.23 8.20
C MET A 36 -6.98 -5.80 9.33
N ARG A 37 -7.29 -7.10 9.29
CA ARG A 37 -8.08 -7.79 10.32
C ARG A 37 -7.27 -8.94 10.92
N SER A 38 -7.38 -9.14 12.23
CA SER A 38 -6.64 -10.16 12.98
C SER A 38 -7.08 -11.59 12.67
N THR A 39 -8.36 -11.78 12.34
CA THR A 39 -9.02 -13.09 12.22
C THR A 39 -9.62 -13.37 10.84
N SER A 40 -9.47 -12.45 9.89
CA SER A 40 -10.05 -12.58 8.55
C SER A 40 -9.19 -11.88 7.50
N ALA A 41 -9.44 -12.20 6.24
CA ALA A 41 -8.77 -11.56 5.12
C ALA A 41 -8.90 -10.02 5.18
N PRO A 42 -7.84 -9.26 4.84
CA PRO A 42 -7.90 -7.81 4.73
C PRO A 42 -9.01 -7.36 3.77
N THR A 43 -9.67 -6.26 4.13
CA THR A 43 -10.75 -5.68 3.31
C THR A 43 -10.21 -4.46 2.57
N ALA A 44 -10.36 -4.40 1.25
CA ALA A 44 -10.12 -3.18 0.49
C ALA A 44 -11.33 -2.24 0.64
N VAL A 45 -11.09 -1.02 1.10
CA VAL A 45 -12.17 -0.06 1.42
C VAL A 45 -12.21 1.14 0.50
N GLY A 46 -11.10 1.47 -0.17
CA GLY A 46 -11.04 2.60 -1.09
C GLY A 46 -9.79 2.63 -1.92
N LEU A 47 -9.76 3.59 -2.85
CA LEU A 47 -8.64 3.94 -3.68
C LEU A 47 -8.07 5.28 -3.20
N VAL A 48 -6.75 5.42 -3.25
CA VAL A 48 -6.09 6.72 -3.18
C VAL A 48 -5.99 7.24 -4.61
N VAL A 49 -6.59 8.39 -4.89
CA VAL A 49 -6.67 8.96 -6.24
C VAL A 49 -5.97 10.31 -6.26
N GLU A 50 -5.04 10.49 -7.19
CA GLU A 50 -4.44 11.80 -7.46
C GLU A 50 -5.30 12.55 -8.47
N VAL A 51 -5.80 13.71 -8.06
CA VAL A 51 -6.67 14.57 -8.86
C VAL A 51 -5.83 15.73 -9.41
N PRO A 52 -5.89 16.05 -10.73
CA PRO A 52 -5.15 17.16 -11.31
C PRO A 52 -5.38 18.48 -10.56
N GLY A 53 -4.30 19.21 -10.28
CA GLY A 53 -4.36 20.48 -9.54
C GLY A 53 -4.72 20.33 -8.05
N ARG A 54 -4.79 19.11 -7.53
CA ARG A 54 -5.10 18.80 -6.12
C ARG A 54 -4.11 17.76 -5.58
N ARG A 55 -4.11 17.57 -4.27
CA ARG A 55 -3.39 16.45 -3.62
C ARG A 55 -4.16 15.14 -3.81
N ARG A 56 -3.58 14.04 -3.32
CA ARG A 56 -4.25 12.73 -3.25
C ARG A 56 -5.51 12.80 -2.39
N VAL A 57 -6.57 12.13 -2.81
CA VAL A 57 -7.88 12.06 -2.13
C VAL A 57 -8.32 10.61 -1.95
N PHE A 58 -9.18 10.37 -0.96
CA PHE A 58 -9.78 9.06 -0.73
C PHE A 58 -11.04 8.88 -1.57
N MET A 59 -11.11 7.80 -2.35
CA MET A 59 -12.31 7.37 -3.05
C MET A 59 -12.79 6.04 -2.48
N PRO A 60 -13.97 5.98 -1.84
CA PRO A 60 -14.53 4.71 -1.37
C PRO A 60 -14.73 3.72 -2.53
N LEU A 61 -14.41 2.44 -2.34
CA LEU A 61 -14.67 1.41 -3.36
C LEU A 61 -16.16 1.22 -3.64
N THR A 62 -17.04 1.64 -2.71
CA THR A 62 -18.49 1.69 -2.92
C THR A 62 -18.91 2.69 -4.00
N ARG A 63 -18.04 3.64 -4.37
CA ARG A 63 -18.24 4.59 -5.48
C ARG A 63 -17.79 4.02 -6.81
N VAL A 64 -17.03 2.93 -6.83
CA VAL A 64 -16.52 2.30 -8.06
C VAL A 64 -17.59 1.38 -8.63
N THR A 65 -17.98 1.64 -9.88
CA THR A 65 -19.00 0.86 -10.58
C THR A 65 -18.39 -0.23 -11.44
N SER A 66 -17.17 -0.03 -11.95
CA SER A 66 -16.44 -0.99 -12.77
C SER A 66 -14.93 -0.75 -12.67
N ILE A 67 -14.16 -1.85 -12.75
CA ILE A 67 -12.71 -1.83 -12.89
C ILE A 67 -12.36 -2.69 -14.10
N ALA A 68 -12.00 -2.06 -15.21
CA ALA A 68 -11.59 -2.73 -16.44
C ALA A 68 -10.09 -2.52 -16.70
N ALA A 69 -9.52 -3.26 -17.66
CA ALA A 69 -8.10 -3.18 -18.00
C ALA A 69 -7.68 -1.75 -18.40
N GLY A 70 -7.14 -0.99 -17.45
CA GLY A 70 -6.67 0.38 -17.65
C GLY A 70 -7.63 1.49 -17.19
N GLN A 71 -8.84 1.15 -16.73
CA GLN A 71 -9.87 2.13 -16.40
C GLN A 71 -10.61 1.78 -15.10
N VAL A 72 -10.83 2.79 -14.27
CA VAL A 72 -11.77 2.71 -13.14
C VAL A 72 -12.93 3.66 -13.42
N ILE A 73 -14.16 3.16 -13.35
CA ILE A 73 -15.36 3.99 -13.48
C ILE A 73 -15.95 4.20 -12.09
N CYS A 74 -16.18 5.46 -11.74
CA CYS A 74 -16.77 5.84 -10.47
C CYS A 74 -18.12 6.57 -10.64
N THR A 75 -18.82 6.74 -9.53
CA THR A 75 -19.97 7.65 -9.45
C THR A 75 -19.47 9.09 -9.28
N GLY A 76 -20.19 10.07 -9.85
CA GLY A 76 -19.64 11.41 -10.12
C GLY A 76 -19.30 12.32 -8.92
N VAL A 77 -19.70 12.00 -7.68
CA VAL A 77 -19.41 12.87 -6.51
C VAL A 77 -18.31 12.28 -5.66
N ILE A 78 -17.17 12.98 -5.61
CA ILE A 78 -15.98 12.60 -4.83
C ILE A 78 -15.61 13.72 -3.87
N ASN A 79 -15.27 13.34 -2.64
CA ASN A 79 -14.76 14.27 -1.65
C ASN A 79 -13.31 14.66 -1.99
N LEU A 80 -13.05 15.95 -2.15
CA LEU A 80 -11.72 16.48 -2.50
C LEU A 80 -10.82 16.75 -1.28
N ARG A 81 -11.22 16.30 -0.08
CA ARG A 81 -10.37 16.38 1.10
C ARG A 81 -9.08 15.60 0.87
N ARG A 82 -7.95 16.21 1.24
CA ARG A 82 -6.63 15.55 1.23
C ARG A 82 -6.72 14.22 1.98
N PHE A 83 -6.21 13.18 1.34
CA PHE A 83 -6.07 11.87 1.95
C PHE A 83 -4.97 11.90 3.01
N GLN A 84 -5.29 11.32 4.16
CA GLN A 84 -4.36 10.97 5.23
C GLN A 84 -4.79 9.59 5.72
N ALA A 85 -3.86 8.63 5.70
CA ALA A 85 -4.15 7.27 6.13
C ALA A 85 -4.40 7.23 7.64
N ARG A 86 -5.47 6.55 8.06
CA ARG A 86 -5.78 6.35 9.48
C ARG A 86 -4.91 5.25 10.07
N THR A 87 -4.82 5.18 11.40
CA THR A 87 -4.05 4.15 12.12
C THR A 87 -4.49 2.71 11.78
N SER A 88 -5.76 2.49 11.48
CA SER A 88 -6.31 1.19 11.09
C SER A 88 -6.22 0.89 9.60
N GLU A 89 -5.74 1.84 8.79
CA GLU A 89 -5.63 1.74 7.35
C GLU A 89 -4.19 1.39 6.94
N THR A 90 -4.06 0.65 5.85
CA THR A 90 -2.78 0.26 5.27
C THR A 90 -2.85 0.43 3.75
N LEU A 91 -1.83 1.06 3.18
CA LEU A 91 -1.72 1.26 1.74
C LEU A 91 -1.14 0.02 1.04
N ALA A 92 -1.92 -0.66 0.22
CA ALA A 92 -1.52 -1.93 -0.37
C ALA A 92 -0.19 -1.84 -1.15
N ILE A 93 0.00 -0.79 -1.96
CA ILE A 93 1.20 -0.61 -2.77
C ILE A 93 2.36 -0.13 -1.89
N ALA A 94 2.18 1.00 -1.22
CA ALA A 94 3.26 1.62 -0.46
C ALA A 94 3.73 0.79 0.75
N GLU A 95 2.89 -0.10 1.28
CA GLU A 95 3.14 -0.76 2.57
C GLU A 95 3.19 -2.28 2.56
N LEU A 96 2.60 -2.94 1.55
CA LEU A 96 2.55 -4.40 1.47
C LEU A 96 3.34 -4.97 0.30
N LEU A 97 3.56 -4.24 -0.79
CA LEU A 97 4.49 -4.70 -1.82
C LEU A 97 5.93 -4.71 -1.27
N GLU A 98 6.74 -5.60 -1.82
CA GLU A 98 8.11 -5.91 -1.38
C GLU A 98 8.25 -6.42 0.06
N ARG A 99 7.13 -6.62 0.75
CA ARG A 99 7.11 -7.13 2.12
C ARG A 99 7.51 -8.59 2.16
N GLN A 100 8.37 -8.94 3.11
CA GLN A 100 8.69 -10.35 3.35
C GLN A 100 7.56 -11.04 4.12
N VAL A 101 7.16 -12.18 3.60
CA VAL A 101 6.20 -13.09 4.21
C VAL A 101 6.77 -14.50 4.26
N THR A 102 6.15 -15.35 5.05
CA THR A 102 6.47 -16.78 5.06
C THR A 102 5.27 -17.55 4.55
N ILE A 103 5.46 -18.32 3.48
CA ILE A 103 4.47 -19.27 2.99
C ILE A 103 4.39 -20.39 4.04
N LYS A 104 3.17 -20.66 4.56
CA LYS A 104 2.94 -21.64 5.62
C LYS A 104 3.41 -23.03 5.19
N GLU A 105 3.06 -23.40 3.96
CA GLU A 105 3.52 -24.63 3.33
C GLU A 105 5.03 -24.56 3.09
N GLY A 106 5.78 -25.51 3.67
CA GLY A 106 7.24 -25.56 3.57
C GLY A 106 7.98 -24.47 4.35
N ARG A 107 7.30 -23.54 5.03
CA ARG A 107 7.90 -22.42 5.79
C ARG A 107 8.90 -21.59 4.96
N ILE A 108 8.55 -21.33 3.70
CA ILE A 108 9.44 -20.68 2.74
C ILE A 108 9.29 -19.17 2.86
N LYS A 109 10.42 -18.45 3.01
CA LYS A 109 10.44 -16.98 2.93
C LYS A 109 10.16 -16.53 1.51
N ALA A 110 9.29 -15.53 1.35
CA ALA A 110 8.94 -14.95 0.07
C ALA A 110 8.72 -13.44 0.19
N ILE A 111 8.73 -12.75 -0.94
CA ILE A 111 8.47 -11.31 -1.05
C ILE A 111 7.15 -11.11 -1.79
N ILE A 112 6.26 -10.28 -1.26
CA ILE A 112 5.02 -9.91 -1.96
C ILE A 112 5.35 -9.01 -3.14
N GLU A 113 4.82 -9.32 -4.31
CA GLU A 113 5.01 -8.54 -5.53
C GLU A 113 3.70 -8.01 -6.10
N ASP A 114 2.59 -8.67 -5.81
CA ASP A 114 1.26 -8.16 -6.13
C ASP A 114 0.21 -8.73 -5.17
N ILE A 115 -0.92 -8.04 -5.08
CA ILE A 115 -2.03 -8.35 -4.20
C ILE A 115 -3.29 -8.39 -5.05
N ALA A 116 -4.06 -9.47 -4.93
CA ALA A 116 -5.32 -9.60 -5.64
C ALA A 116 -6.49 -9.30 -4.71
N ILE A 117 -7.38 -8.42 -5.16
CA ILE A 117 -8.65 -8.11 -4.51
C ILE A 117 -9.82 -8.63 -5.35
N GLU A 118 -10.86 -9.11 -4.69
CA GLU A 118 -12.07 -9.62 -5.32
C GLU A 118 -13.32 -9.05 -4.62
N PRO A 119 -14.36 -8.69 -5.39
CA PRO A 119 -15.63 -8.30 -4.81
C PRO A 119 -16.37 -9.51 -4.26
N ARG A 120 -16.94 -9.35 -3.07
CA ARG A 120 -17.88 -10.30 -2.46
C ARG A 120 -19.32 -9.92 -2.80
N ARG A 121 -20.24 -10.84 -2.52
CA ARG A 121 -21.68 -10.67 -2.75
C ARG A 121 -22.28 -9.47 -2.01
N ASP A 122 -21.70 -9.10 -0.88
CA ASP A 122 -22.09 -7.96 -0.04
C ASP A 122 -21.48 -6.63 -0.52
N LYS A 123 -20.90 -6.58 -1.74
CA LYS A 123 -20.20 -5.43 -2.31
C LYS A 123 -18.96 -4.98 -1.52
N THR A 124 -18.46 -5.81 -0.60
CA THR A 124 -17.15 -5.60 0.01
C THR A 124 -16.06 -6.14 -0.91
N TRP A 125 -14.89 -5.53 -0.88
CA TRP A 125 -13.72 -6.05 -1.58
C TRP A 125 -12.77 -6.67 -0.58
N VAL A 126 -12.29 -7.87 -0.83
CA VAL A 126 -11.35 -8.55 0.06
C VAL A 126 -10.09 -8.94 -0.70
N VAL A 127 -8.96 -8.96 0.01
CA VAL A 127 -7.74 -9.57 -0.49
C VAL A 127 -7.92 -11.07 -0.50
N THR A 128 -7.76 -11.72 -1.65
CA THR A 128 -7.93 -13.19 -1.78
C THR A 128 -6.61 -13.90 -2.02
N LYS A 129 -5.78 -13.34 -2.91
CA LYS A 129 -4.52 -13.95 -3.34
C LYS A 129 -3.37 -12.97 -3.20
N LEU A 130 -2.17 -13.50 -3.01
CA LEU A 130 -0.91 -12.78 -3.10
C LEU A 130 -0.08 -13.40 -4.22
N TYR A 131 0.50 -12.58 -5.07
CA TYR A 131 1.59 -13.01 -5.94
C TYR A 131 2.90 -12.76 -5.18
N VAL A 132 3.62 -13.84 -4.88
CA VAL A 132 4.82 -13.79 -4.06
C VAL A 132 5.99 -14.43 -4.81
N ARG A 133 7.19 -13.95 -4.54
CA ARG A 133 8.42 -14.52 -5.07
C ARG A 133 9.23 -15.16 -3.96
N LYS A 134 9.49 -16.47 -4.05
CA LYS A 134 10.29 -17.20 -3.06
C LYS A 134 11.68 -16.58 -2.97
N ALA A 135 12.21 -16.39 -1.75
CA ALA A 135 13.51 -15.75 -1.52
C ALA A 135 14.71 -16.67 -1.82
N GLU A 136 14.48 -17.99 -1.91
CA GLU A 136 15.51 -18.96 -2.24
C GLU A 136 16.07 -18.73 -3.65
N ARG A 137 17.31 -18.25 -3.71
CA ARG A 137 18.10 -18.17 -4.94
C ARG A 137 18.50 -19.59 -5.33
N ARG A 138 17.97 -20.11 -6.44
CA ARG A 138 18.54 -21.34 -7.03
C ARG A 138 19.89 -20.99 -7.67
N ARG A 139 20.96 -21.68 -7.27
CA ARG A 139 22.25 -21.64 -7.96
C ARG A 139 22.03 -22.13 -9.39
N GLY A 140 22.23 -21.25 -10.37
CA GLY A 140 22.27 -21.65 -11.77
C GLY A 140 23.55 -22.44 -12.08
N VAL A 141 23.48 -23.32 -13.08
CA VAL A 141 24.59 -24.17 -13.56
C VAL A 141 25.82 -23.34 -14.01
N LEU A 142 25.65 -22.04 -14.26
CA LEU A 142 26.67 -21.10 -14.74
C LEU A 142 27.02 -19.99 -13.71
N GLY A 143 26.73 -20.15 -12.42
CA GLY A 143 27.10 -19.17 -11.38
C GLY A 143 26.21 -17.92 -11.30
N PHE A 144 25.31 -17.70 -12.26
CA PHE A 144 24.29 -16.65 -12.19
C PHE A 144 23.16 -17.04 -11.24
N SER A 145 22.91 -16.20 -10.23
CA SER A 145 21.76 -16.34 -9.32
C SER A 145 20.46 -16.03 -10.08
N ARG A 146 19.58 -17.03 -10.26
CA ARG A 146 18.24 -16.76 -10.79
C ARG A 146 17.36 -16.14 -9.70
N ARG A 147 16.49 -15.20 -10.09
CA ARG A 147 15.40 -14.74 -9.22
C ARG A 147 14.57 -15.97 -8.80
N GLY A 148 14.11 -15.99 -7.54
CA GLY A 148 13.33 -17.11 -7.04
C GLY A 148 11.99 -17.27 -7.77
N GLU A 149 11.38 -18.43 -7.60
CA GLU A 149 10.12 -18.80 -8.26
C GLU A 149 8.96 -17.91 -7.79
N GLY A 150 8.22 -17.34 -8.74
CA GLY A 150 7.00 -16.58 -8.48
C GLY A 150 5.79 -17.51 -8.41
N VAL A 151 5.00 -17.40 -7.35
CA VAL A 151 3.84 -18.27 -7.07
C VAL A 151 2.67 -17.43 -6.59
N VAL A 152 1.45 -17.80 -6.99
CA VAL A 152 0.22 -17.24 -6.42
C VAL A 152 -0.21 -18.09 -5.25
N VAL A 153 -0.40 -17.47 -4.09
CA VAL A 153 -0.82 -18.14 -2.84
C VAL A 153 -2.10 -17.50 -2.30
N ASP A 154 -2.90 -18.26 -1.56
CA ASP A 154 -4.00 -17.71 -0.78
C ASP A 154 -3.47 -16.77 0.32
N VAL A 155 -4.22 -15.70 0.60
CA VAL A 155 -3.86 -14.76 1.66
C VAL A 155 -3.72 -15.45 3.03
N ASP A 156 -4.54 -16.47 3.28
CA ASP A 156 -4.48 -17.28 4.50
C ASP A 156 -3.35 -18.32 4.46
N GLY A 157 -2.71 -18.52 3.32
CA GLY A 157 -1.56 -19.41 3.12
C GLY A 157 -0.23 -18.80 3.56
N VAL A 158 -0.21 -17.52 3.99
CA VAL A 158 1.00 -16.82 4.43
C VAL A 158 0.92 -16.35 5.88
N THR A 159 2.08 -16.12 6.49
CA THR A 159 2.24 -15.39 7.75
C THR A 159 3.14 -14.17 7.54
N GLY A 160 3.04 -13.17 8.42
CA GLY A 160 3.81 -11.92 8.32
C GLY A 160 3.12 -10.78 7.57
N LEU A 161 1.90 -11.00 7.06
CA LEU A 161 1.14 -9.95 6.37
C LEU A 161 0.75 -8.80 7.31
N MET A 162 0.34 -9.10 8.55
CA MET A 162 -0.01 -8.08 9.56
C MET A 162 1.20 -7.54 10.33
N ARG A 163 2.17 -8.41 10.66
CA ARG A 163 3.30 -8.06 11.53
C ARG A 163 4.43 -7.50 10.68
N ARG A 164 4.78 -6.21 10.84
CA ARG A 164 6.03 -5.70 10.27
C ARG A 164 7.18 -6.19 11.14
N GLY A 165 8.19 -6.81 10.54
CA GLY A 165 9.47 -6.97 11.23
C GLY A 165 10.08 -5.58 11.41
N ARG A 166 10.60 -5.25 12.60
CA ARG A 166 11.36 -4.01 12.82
C ARG A 166 12.47 -3.91 11.77
N GLY A 167 12.47 -2.85 10.96
CA GLY A 167 13.51 -2.55 9.96
C GLY A 167 13.29 -3.11 8.55
N GLN A 168 12.15 -3.72 8.23
CA GLN A 168 11.88 -4.19 6.86
C GLN A 168 11.25 -3.08 5.99
N GLY A 169 12.03 -2.56 5.06
CA GLY A 169 11.59 -1.59 4.05
C GLY A 169 11.92 -0.13 4.40
N ALA A 170 12.35 0.17 5.63
CA ALA A 170 12.85 1.51 5.99
C ALA A 170 14.13 1.85 5.21
N ALA A 171 15.11 0.94 5.11
CA ALA A 171 16.39 1.21 4.47
C ALA A 171 16.29 1.63 2.98
N LEU A 172 15.45 0.95 2.18
CA LEU A 172 15.22 1.31 0.77
C LEU A 172 14.45 2.62 0.63
N VAL A 173 13.54 2.91 1.56
CA VAL A 173 12.74 4.13 1.54
C VAL A 173 13.52 5.33 2.05
N ILE A 174 14.38 5.16 3.05
CA ILE A 174 15.36 6.17 3.48
C ILE A 174 16.30 6.49 2.32
N GLN A 175 16.78 5.49 1.58
CA GLN A 175 17.57 5.74 0.37
C GLN A 175 16.80 6.57 -0.67
N SER A 176 15.51 6.30 -0.88
CA SER A 176 14.68 7.11 -1.80
C SER A 176 14.43 8.54 -1.32
N PHE A 177 14.59 8.79 -0.02
CA PHE A 177 14.39 10.09 0.61
C PHE A 177 15.68 10.77 1.06
N ALA A 178 16.85 10.17 0.79
CA ALA A 178 18.14 10.66 1.28
C ALA A 178 18.41 12.10 0.81
N ASP A 179 17.96 12.43 -0.40
CA ASP A 179 18.14 13.75 -1.03
C ASP A 179 16.95 14.71 -0.80
N TYR A 180 15.92 14.30 -0.06
CA TYR A 180 14.75 15.16 0.18
C TYR A 180 15.10 16.27 1.18
N LYS A 181 14.63 17.48 0.89
CA LYS A 181 14.66 18.59 1.87
C LYS A 181 13.72 18.27 3.05
N PRO A 182 13.96 18.84 4.25
CA PRO A 182 13.12 18.60 5.43
C PRO A 182 11.62 18.79 5.17
N ALA A 183 11.24 19.89 4.50
CA ALA A 183 9.84 20.16 4.17
C ALA A 183 9.20 19.11 3.24
N ASP A 184 9.95 18.60 2.27
CA ASP A 184 9.47 17.56 1.34
C ASP A 184 9.31 16.22 2.06
N LEU A 185 10.24 15.88 2.94
CA LEU A 185 10.16 14.67 3.77
C LEU A 185 9.00 14.76 4.77
N ALA A 186 8.83 15.90 5.45
CA ALA A 186 7.69 16.17 6.33
C ALA A 186 6.35 15.99 5.58
N ALA A 187 6.23 16.59 4.39
CA ALA A 187 5.06 16.44 3.54
C ALA A 187 4.82 14.98 3.12
N ALA A 188 5.87 14.22 2.84
CA ALA A 188 5.77 12.81 2.50
C ALA A 188 5.33 11.96 3.69
N LEU A 189 5.92 12.15 4.89
CA LEU A 189 5.54 11.45 6.12
C LEU A 189 4.06 11.64 6.46
N MET A 190 3.54 12.85 6.25
CA MET A 190 2.13 13.21 6.43
C MET A 190 1.17 12.45 5.48
N GLU A 191 1.67 11.88 4.39
CA GLU A 191 0.87 11.10 3.44
C GLU A 191 0.97 9.59 3.69
N MET A 192 1.85 9.17 4.60
CA MET A 192 2.02 7.77 5.00
C MET A 192 1.05 7.38 6.11
N SER A 193 0.90 6.08 6.37
CA SER A 193 0.24 5.60 7.58
C SER A 193 1.05 6.00 8.82
N PRO A 194 0.42 6.19 10.01
CA PRO A 194 1.15 6.52 11.24
C PRO A 194 2.27 5.53 11.56
N SER A 195 2.00 4.23 11.34
CA SER A 195 3.00 3.18 11.56
C SER A 195 4.20 3.28 10.62
N ARG A 196 3.98 3.71 9.38
CA ARG A 196 5.04 3.87 8.39
C ARG A 196 5.84 5.15 8.62
N SER A 197 5.15 6.24 8.92
CA SER A 197 5.78 7.50 9.29
C SER A 197 6.70 7.32 10.50
N ALA A 198 6.22 6.63 11.55
CA ALA A 198 7.00 6.29 12.74
C ALA A 198 8.25 5.45 12.42
N GLU A 199 8.13 4.45 11.54
CA GLU A 199 9.24 3.59 11.14
C GLU A 199 10.35 4.38 10.41
N ILE A 200 9.96 5.30 9.50
CA ILE A 200 10.92 6.15 8.79
C ILE A 200 11.55 7.14 9.76
N ALA A 201 10.76 7.80 10.60
CA ALA A 201 11.24 8.75 11.60
C ALA A 201 12.22 8.10 12.60
N ALA A 202 11.93 6.88 13.07
CA ALA A 202 12.81 6.13 13.97
C ALA A 202 14.14 5.69 13.34
N ALA A 203 14.26 5.80 12.02
CA ALA A 203 15.46 5.43 11.29
C ALA A 203 16.25 6.65 10.78
N LEU A 204 15.76 7.87 11.00
CA LEU A 204 16.52 9.10 10.81
C LEU A 204 17.47 9.32 12.00
N ASP A 205 18.57 10.05 11.76
CA ASP A 205 19.37 10.62 12.84
C ASP A 205 18.63 11.77 13.54
N ASP A 206 19.06 12.10 14.77
CA ASP A 206 18.38 13.08 15.63
C ASP A 206 18.32 14.48 15.00
N GLU A 207 19.36 14.89 14.28
CA GLU A 207 19.47 16.20 13.63
C GLU A 207 18.47 16.33 12.49
N ARG A 208 18.46 15.35 11.58
CA ARG A 208 17.52 15.32 10.46
C ARG A 208 16.08 15.12 10.92
N LEU A 209 15.87 14.35 11.98
CA LEU A 209 14.54 14.21 12.59
C LEU A 209 14.06 15.56 13.16
N ALA A 210 14.93 16.32 13.83
CA ALA A 210 14.59 17.64 14.36
C ALA A 210 14.18 18.62 13.24
N ASP A 211 14.96 18.69 12.15
CA ASP A 211 14.64 19.54 10.99
C ASP A 211 13.29 19.17 10.37
N VAL A 212 12.98 17.88 10.25
CA VAL A 212 11.69 17.42 9.72
C VAL A 212 10.54 17.75 10.67
N LEU A 213 10.76 17.65 11.98
CA LEU A 213 9.76 17.99 12.99
C LEU A 213 9.45 19.48 13.01
N GLU A 214 10.41 20.36 12.70
CA GLU A 214 10.21 21.82 12.61
C GLU A 214 9.28 22.22 11.45
N GLU A 215 9.26 21.41 10.39
CA GLU A 215 8.41 21.64 9.20
C GLU A 215 6.98 21.10 9.36
N LEU A 216 6.71 20.33 10.43
CA LEU A 216 5.38 19.76 10.69
C LEU A 216 4.50 20.71 11.52
N PRO A 217 3.18 20.71 11.30
CA PRO A 217 2.25 21.34 12.24
C PRO A 217 2.39 20.74 13.65
N GLU A 218 2.20 21.56 14.69
CA GLU A 218 2.41 21.18 16.09
C GLU A 218 1.63 19.91 16.50
N GLU A 219 0.38 19.76 16.04
CA GLU A 219 -0.44 18.58 16.29
C GLU A 219 0.19 17.29 15.71
N ASP A 220 0.73 17.37 14.49
CA ASP A 220 1.35 16.25 13.78
C ASP A 220 2.73 15.92 14.37
N GLN A 221 3.47 16.93 14.83
CA GLN A 221 4.74 16.77 15.54
C GLN A 221 4.54 15.95 16.83
N ILE A 222 3.54 16.31 17.64
CA ILE A 222 3.20 15.61 18.87
C ILE A 222 2.77 14.17 18.57
N ALA A 223 1.94 13.97 17.54
CA ALA A 223 1.49 12.64 17.14
C ALA A 223 2.68 11.75 16.73
N LEU A 224 3.62 12.27 15.92
CA LEU A 224 4.80 11.52 15.48
C LEU A 224 5.72 11.19 16.66
N LEU A 225 6.03 12.16 17.52
CA LEU A 225 6.85 11.95 18.72
C LEU A 225 6.23 10.93 19.68
N GLY A 226 4.91 10.90 19.81
CA GLY A 226 4.18 9.92 20.60
C GLY A 226 4.41 8.47 20.11
N THR A 227 4.62 8.28 18.80
CA THR A 227 4.88 6.95 18.23
C THR A 227 6.32 6.46 18.41
N LEU A 228 7.28 7.37 18.61
CA LEU A 228 8.71 7.03 18.76
C LEU A 228 9.09 6.62 20.19
N LYS A 229 8.31 7.05 21.19
CA LYS A 229 8.57 6.79 22.62
C LYS A 229 8.00 5.46 23.13
N SER A 230 7.52 4.57 22.25
CA SER A 230 6.97 3.23 22.57
C SER A 230 7.76 2.11 21.90
#